data_AF-A0A1V1TCR7-F1
#
_entry.id   AF-A0A1V1TCR7-F1
#
_cell.length_a   1.000
_cell.length_b   1.000
_cell.length_c   1.000
_cell.angle_alpha   90.00
_cell.angle_beta   90.00
_cell.angle_gamma   90.00
#
_symmetry.space_group_name_H-M   'P 1'
#
loop_
_entity.id
_entity.type
_entity.pdbx_description
1 polymer ?
#
loop_
_entity_poly.entity_id
_entity_poly.type
_entity_poly.pdbx_seq_one_letter_code
_entity_poly.pdbx_strand_id
1 'polypeptide(L)'
;MSASHATLSLASDDRKARLAKLKTLKRKQPADEIVAPESERSTSPRADIDVATQHLSGRNYDAETRGPKLGFDAPPTMSMQGPTLEEQAALVEQETREKAAEDAKDDQGVDLFKLQPKKPNWDLKRDLDKKLELLNVRTDNAIARLVRERIANAQATAKKTAQPITGDGEDGGAEAAGMDGVALVEGLRVREREEEEERKEREDEDLA
;
A
#
# COMPACT_ATOMS: atom_id res chain seq x y z
N MET A 1 -1.78 -5.28 39.87
CA MET A 1 -3.15 -5.31 39.30
C MET A 1 -3.93 -4.12 39.86
N SER A 2 -3.70 -2.91 39.34
CA SER A 2 -4.41 -1.70 39.78
C SER A 2 -5.53 -1.42 38.79
N ALA A 3 -6.76 -1.86 39.09
CA ALA A 3 -7.93 -1.45 38.31
C ALA A 3 -8.14 0.05 38.54
N SER A 4 -7.99 0.85 37.48
CA SER A 4 -8.06 2.31 37.56
C SER A 4 -9.40 2.74 38.16
N HIS A 5 -9.40 3.67 39.12
CA HIS A 5 -10.60 4.16 39.80
C HIS A 5 -11.76 4.57 38.85
N ALA A 6 -11.44 4.91 37.60
CA ALA A 6 -12.41 5.15 36.53
C ALA A 6 -13.28 3.92 36.22
N THR A 7 -12.73 2.71 36.15
CA THR A 7 -13.50 1.49 35.85
C THR A 7 -14.44 1.12 36.99
N LEU A 8 -14.01 1.34 38.24
CA LEU A 8 -14.85 1.17 39.43
C LEU A 8 -15.99 2.19 39.47
N SER A 9 -15.73 3.44 39.09
CA SER A 9 -16.76 4.48 38.99
C SER A 9 -17.81 4.12 37.94
N LEU A 10 -17.38 3.72 36.73
CA LEU A 10 -18.27 3.31 35.64
C LEU A 10 -19.17 2.13 36.04
N ALA A 11 -18.59 1.09 36.65
CA ALA A 11 -19.35 -0.06 37.15
C ALA A 11 -20.38 0.33 38.23
N SER A 12 -20.06 1.33 39.06
CA SER A 12 -20.98 1.83 40.09
C SER A 12 -22.18 2.57 39.49
N ASP A 13 -21.96 3.34 38.44
CA ASP A 13 -23.00 4.11 37.76
C ASP A 13 -23.93 3.19 36.93
N ASP A 14 -23.38 2.16 36.30
CA ASP A 14 -24.16 1.09 35.63
C ASP A 14 -25.09 0.36 36.61
N ARG A 15 -24.60 0.04 37.82
CA ARG A 15 -25.42 -0.59 38.86
C ARG A 15 -26.56 0.33 39.32
N LYS A 16 -26.29 1.63 39.52
CA LYS A 16 -27.31 2.61 39.89
C LYS A 16 -28.38 2.72 38.81
N ALA A 17 -27.99 2.79 37.54
CA ALA A 17 -28.91 2.83 36.41
C ALA A 17 -29.78 1.58 36.32
N ARG A 18 -29.21 0.39 36.56
CA ARG A 18 -29.96 -0.88 36.59
C ARG A 18 -30.99 -0.92 37.71
N LEU A 19 -30.63 -0.46 38.91
CA LEU A 19 -31.55 -0.38 40.05
C LEU A 19 -32.67 0.63 39.83
N ALA A 20 -32.39 1.77 39.19
CA ALA A 20 -33.41 2.75 38.84
C ALA A 20 -34.45 2.15 37.86
N LYS A 21 -33.99 1.44 36.82
CA LYS A 21 -34.88 0.73 35.88
C LYS A 21 -35.79 -0.28 36.60
N LEU A 22 -35.23 -1.09 37.52
CA LEU A 22 -36.01 -2.05 38.31
C LEU A 22 -37.03 -1.38 39.24
N LYS A 23 -36.69 -0.24 39.85
CA LYS A 23 -37.64 0.54 40.68
C LYS A 23 -38.82 1.07 39.86
N THR A 24 -38.58 1.51 38.62
CA THR A 24 -39.68 1.96 37.74
C THR A 24 -40.60 0.83 37.31
N LEU A 25 -40.08 -0.39 37.14
CA LEU A 25 -40.88 -1.58 36.83
C LEU A 25 -41.78 -1.98 38.02
N LYS A 26 -41.23 -1.95 39.25
CA LYS A 26 -42.01 -2.28 40.46
C LYS A 26 -43.14 -1.29 40.73
N ARG A 27 -42.95 0.00 40.43
CA ARG A 27 -43.99 1.03 40.61
C ARG A 27 -45.09 0.96 39.53
N LYS A 28 -44.91 0.16 38.47
CA LYS A 28 -45.86 0.00 37.35
C LYS A 28 -46.70 -1.28 37.41
N GLN A 29 -46.53 -2.10 38.44
CA GLN A 29 -47.47 -3.19 38.74
C GLN A 29 -48.67 -2.56 39.49
N PRO A 30 -49.88 -2.48 38.91
CA PRO A 30 -51.05 -2.07 39.64
C PRO A 30 -51.37 -3.15 40.69
N ALA A 31 -51.34 -2.78 41.96
CA ALA A 31 -51.85 -3.59 43.05
C ALA A 31 -53.37 -3.42 43.12
N ASP A 32 -54.09 -4.03 42.17
CA ASP A 32 -55.55 -4.20 42.24
C ASP A 32 -55.91 -5.49 41.50
N GLU A 33 -55.84 -6.60 42.23
CA GLU A 33 -56.41 -7.89 41.85
C GLU A 33 -57.88 -7.87 42.31
N ILE A 34 -58.77 -7.36 41.45
CA ILE A 34 -60.22 -7.47 41.62
C ILE A 34 -60.74 -8.42 40.55
N VAL A 35 -61.23 -9.55 41.06
CA VAL A 35 -62.00 -10.63 40.44
C VAL A 35 -62.90 -10.17 39.29
N ALA A 36 -62.84 -10.88 38.16
CA ALA A 36 -63.93 -10.98 37.19
C ALA A 36 -64.08 -12.45 36.71
N PRO A 37 -65.31 -12.99 36.65
CA PRO A 37 -65.60 -14.42 36.53
C PRO A 37 -65.59 -14.95 35.08
N GLU A 38 -65.45 -16.27 35.00
CA GLU A 38 -65.68 -17.18 33.87
C GLU A 38 -66.30 -16.57 32.61
N SER A 39 -65.46 -16.39 31.60
CA SER A 39 -65.86 -16.12 30.22
C SER A 39 -65.52 -17.35 29.38
N GLU A 40 -66.55 -18.11 29.04
CA GLU A 40 -66.72 -18.80 27.76
C GLU A 40 -65.46 -19.50 27.24
N ARG A 41 -65.27 -20.77 27.66
CA ARG A 41 -64.43 -21.72 26.94
C ARG A 41 -64.97 -21.82 25.53
N SER A 42 -64.38 -21.05 24.64
CA SER A 42 -64.59 -21.10 23.20
C SER A 42 -64.24 -22.52 22.77
N THR A 43 -65.24 -23.28 22.34
CA THR A 43 -65.00 -24.56 21.66
C THR A 43 -64.39 -24.18 20.33
N SER A 44 -63.06 -24.15 20.27
CA SER A 44 -62.35 -24.04 19.00
C SER A 44 -62.76 -25.22 18.11
N PRO A 45 -62.89 -25.02 16.79
CA PRO A 45 -63.15 -26.14 15.89
C PRO A 45 -61.99 -27.11 16.07
N ARG A 46 -62.31 -28.35 16.47
CA ARG A 46 -61.34 -29.42 16.57
C ARG A 46 -60.88 -29.69 15.15
N ALA A 47 -59.77 -29.07 14.75
CA ALA A 47 -58.99 -29.59 13.63
C ALA A 47 -58.77 -31.08 13.93
N ASP A 48 -58.88 -31.93 12.91
CA ASP A 48 -58.59 -33.35 13.01
C ASP A 48 -57.08 -33.51 13.27
N ILE A 49 -56.65 -33.15 14.49
CA ILE A 49 -55.31 -33.40 14.97
C ILE A 49 -55.30 -34.90 15.19
N ASP A 50 -54.56 -35.60 14.32
CA ASP A 50 -54.41 -37.04 14.42
C ASP A 50 -53.80 -37.37 15.79
N VAL A 51 -54.67 -37.77 16.70
CA VAL A 51 -54.38 -37.99 18.13
C VAL A 51 -53.27 -39.03 18.28
N ALA A 52 -53.12 -39.92 17.29
CA ALA A 52 -52.01 -40.87 17.21
C ALA A 52 -50.65 -40.17 17.19
N THR A 53 -50.47 -39.15 16.35
CA THR A 53 -49.19 -38.40 16.27
C THR A 53 -48.87 -37.60 17.53
N GLN A 54 -49.90 -37.14 18.26
CA GLN A 54 -49.77 -36.37 19.50
C GLN A 54 -49.28 -37.23 20.69
N HIS A 55 -49.63 -38.53 20.72
CA HIS A 55 -49.35 -39.43 21.84
C HIS A 55 -48.35 -40.56 21.54
N LEU A 56 -48.04 -40.85 20.27
CA LEU A 56 -46.93 -41.71 19.85
C LEU A 56 -45.63 -40.89 19.73
N SER A 57 -45.23 -40.17 20.78
CA SER A 57 -43.83 -39.76 20.89
C SER A 57 -43.02 -40.99 21.30
N GLY A 58 -42.70 -41.85 20.34
CA GLY A 58 -41.79 -42.96 20.57
C GLY A 58 -40.51 -42.37 21.17
N ARG A 59 -40.17 -42.76 22.40
CA ARG A 59 -39.09 -42.14 23.20
C ARG A 59 -37.71 -42.16 22.54
N ASN A 60 -37.59 -42.75 21.35
CA ASN A 60 -36.51 -42.54 20.39
C ASN A 60 -36.88 -43.01 18.97
N TYR A 61 -38.16 -43.03 18.58
CA TYR A 61 -38.62 -43.61 17.30
C TYR A 61 -39.26 -42.54 16.44
N ASP A 62 -38.84 -42.46 15.18
CA ASP A 62 -39.46 -41.63 14.18
C ASP A 62 -40.40 -42.46 13.31
N ALA A 63 -41.66 -42.02 13.23
CA ALA A 63 -42.73 -42.73 12.54
C ALA A 63 -42.60 -42.64 11.01
N GLU A 64 -41.99 -41.57 10.48
CA GLU A 64 -41.81 -41.38 9.04
C GLU A 64 -40.71 -42.29 8.50
N THR A 65 -39.56 -42.31 9.16
CA THR A 65 -38.41 -43.16 8.80
C THR A 65 -38.51 -44.59 9.35
N ARG A 66 -39.54 -44.87 10.16
CA ARG A 66 -39.78 -46.15 10.85
C ARG A 66 -38.56 -46.70 11.57
N GLY A 67 -37.73 -45.82 12.14
CA GLY A 67 -36.44 -46.18 12.73
C GLY A 67 -36.12 -45.41 14.00
N PRO A 68 -34.99 -45.73 14.66
CA PRO A 68 -34.49 -44.93 15.77
C PRO A 68 -34.15 -43.51 15.28
N LYS A 69 -34.61 -42.50 16.01
CA LYS A 69 -34.31 -41.08 15.74
C LYS A 69 -32.81 -40.84 15.93
N LEU A 70 -32.08 -40.75 14.81
CA LEU A 70 -30.64 -40.56 14.83
C LEU A 70 -30.30 -39.06 14.89
N GLY A 71 -30.45 -38.46 16.09
CA GLY A 71 -29.97 -37.11 16.35
C GLY A 71 -30.59 -36.03 15.44
N PHE A 72 -29.73 -35.27 14.75
CA PHE A 72 -30.11 -34.17 13.86
C PHE A 72 -30.04 -34.62 12.40
N ASP A 73 -31.16 -34.52 11.66
CA ASP A 73 -31.22 -34.90 10.24
C ASP A 73 -30.54 -33.89 9.31
N ALA A 74 -30.46 -32.62 9.75
CA ALA A 74 -29.72 -31.56 9.08
C ALA A 74 -28.54 -31.13 9.94
N PRO A 75 -27.38 -30.79 9.34
CA PRO A 75 -26.26 -30.26 10.11
C PRO A 75 -26.70 -28.95 10.79
N PRO A 76 -26.37 -28.77 12.08
CA PRO A 76 -26.80 -27.59 12.85
C PRO A 76 -26.24 -26.27 12.30
N THR A 77 -25.27 -26.35 11.39
CA THR A 77 -24.71 -25.22 10.65
C THR A 77 -25.64 -24.67 9.57
N MET A 78 -26.64 -25.44 9.11
CA MET A 78 -27.55 -25.04 8.02
C MET A 78 -28.50 -23.89 8.44
N SER A 79 -28.81 -23.80 9.73
CA SER A 79 -29.64 -22.73 10.29
C SER A 79 -28.83 -21.55 10.86
N MET A 80 -27.49 -21.56 10.79
CA MET A 80 -26.66 -20.44 11.24
C MET A 80 -26.54 -19.41 10.11
N GLN A 81 -26.91 -18.15 10.38
CA GLN A 81 -26.76 -17.04 9.44
C GLN A 81 -25.36 -16.37 9.50
N GLY A 82 -24.41 -16.92 10.26
CA GLY A 82 -23.09 -16.32 10.48
C GLY A 82 -21.95 -17.34 10.38
N PRO A 83 -20.70 -16.85 10.24
CA PRO A 83 -19.53 -17.71 10.12
C PRO A 83 -19.35 -18.57 11.36
N THR A 84 -18.94 -19.82 11.15
CA THR A 84 -18.70 -20.76 12.25
C THR A 84 -17.51 -20.32 13.10
N LEU A 85 -17.45 -20.77 14.36
CA LEU A 85 -16.29 -20.48 15.21
C LEU A 85 -15.00 -21.06 14.63
N GLU A 86 -15.08 -22.21 13.96
CA GLU A 86 -13.95 -22.83 13.28
C GLU A 86 -13.44 -21.97 12.12
N GLU A 87 -14.34 -21.39 11.33
CA GLU A 87 -13.99 -20.47 10.24
C GLU A 87 -13.35 -19.18 10.78
N GLN A 88 -13.90 -18.61 11.85
CA GLN A 88 -13.29 -17.44 12.51
C GLN A 88 -11.90 -17.76 13.09
N ALA A 89 -11.74 -18.95 13.68
CA ALA A 89 -10.45 -19.39 14.20
C ALA A 89 -9.42 -19.57 13.08
N ALA A 90 -9.82 -20.13 11.93
CA ALA A 90 -8.96 -20.29 10.76
C ALA A 90 -8.52 -18.93 10.18
N LEU A 91 -9.41 -17.94 10.15
CA LEU A 91 -9.06 -16.57 9.72
C LEU A 91 -8.02 -15.94 10.67
N VAL A 92 -8.23 -16.04 11.98
CA VAL A 92 -7.28 -15.52 12.98
C VAL A 92 -5.92 -16.23 12.90
N GLU A 93 -5.90 -17.55 12.65
CA GLU A 93 -4.65 -18.29 12.44
C GLU A 93 -3.90 -17.77 11.21
N GLN A 94 -4.59 -17.52 10.10
CA GLN A 94 -3.97 -16.98 8.88
C GLN A 94 -3.40 -15.58 9.12
N GLU A 95 -4.17 -14.67 9.72
CA GLU A 95 -3.72 -13.30 10.03
C GLU A 95 -2.51 -13.31 10.97
N THR A 96 -2.54 -14.14 12.02
CA THR A 96 -1.41 -14.24 12.96
C THR A 96 -0.16 -14.82 12.32
N ARG A 97 -0.31 -15.78 11.40
CA ARG A 97 0.80 -16.35 10.63
C ARG A 97 1.41 -15.35 9.66
N GLU A 98 0.59 -14.58 8.95
CA GLU A 98 1.05 -13.53 8.04
C GLU A 98 1.83 -12.46 8.80
N LYS A 99 1.27 -11.97 9.90
CA LYS A 99 1.93 -10.99 10.76
C LYS A 99 3.25 -11.51 11.32
N ALA A 100 3.29 -12.75 11.81
CA ALA A 100 4.53 -13.36 12.29
C ALA A 100 5.58 -13.50 11.18
N ALA A 101 5.17 -13.72 9.92
CA ALA A 101 6.08 -13.79 8.78
C ALA A 101 6.60 -12.42 8.33
N GLU A 102 5.81 -11.35 8.51
CA GLU A 102 6.24 -9.96 8.32
C GLU A 102 7.22 -9.54 9.41
N ASP A 103 6.84 -9.73 10.68
CA ASP A 103 7.70 -9.43 11.84
C ASP A 103 9.02 -10.20 11.74
N ALA A 104 9.03 -11.47 11.29
CA ALA A 104 10.25 -12.24 11.09
C ALA A 104 11.17 -11.72 9.96
N LYS A 105 10.67 -10.94 9.00
CA LYS A 105 11.50 -10.27 7.98
C LYS A 105 12.14 -9.00 8.55
N ASP A 106 11.39 -8.26 9.35
CA ASP A 106 11.85 -7.01 9.96
C ASP A 106 12.77 -7.26 11.18
N ASP A 107 12.48 -8.31 11.96
CA ASP A 107 13.30 -8.82 13.07
C ASP A 107 14.49 -9.68 12.61
N GLN A 108 14.78 -9.75 11.31
CA GLN A 108 16.13 -10.11 10.87
C GLN A 108 17.09 -8.98 11.27
N GLY A 109 17.40 -8.95 12.57
CA GLY A 109 18.32 -8.02 13.19
C GLY A 109 19.59 -7.92 12.37
N VAL A 110 20.06 -6.69 12.20
CA VAL A 110 21.25 -6.38 11.40
C VAL A 110 22.38 -7.31 11.81
N ASP A 111 22.76 -8.19 10.90
CA ASP A 111 23.78 -9.20 11.12
C ASP A 111 25.14 -8.53 11.37
N LEU A 112 25.51 -8.47 12.65
CA LEU A 112 26.72 -7.83 13.16
C LEU A 112 28.00 -8.42 12.54
N PHE A 113 27.95 -9.64 12.00
CA PHE A 113 29.09 -10.28 11.34
C PHE A 113 29.19 -9.92 9.84
N LYS A 114 28.07 -9.55 9.20
CA LYS A 114 28.08 -8.93 7.86
C LYS A 114 28.53 -7.48 7.93
N LEU A 115 28.29 -6.82 9.07
CA LEU A 115 28.79 -5.47 9.30
C LEU A 115 30.28 -5.53 9.65
N GLN A 116 31.14 -5.39 8.64
CA GLN A 116 32.60 -5.34 8.82
C GLN A 116 32.99 -4.27 9.86
N PRO A 117 34.03 -4.51 10.68
CA PRO A 117 34.60 -3.45 11.51
C PRO A 117 35.02 -2.29 10.61
N LYS A 118 34.44 -1.12 10.86
CA LYS A 118 34.63 0.03 9.95
C LYS A 118 36.04 0.58 10.06
N LYS A 119 36.59 1.03 8.92
CA LYS A 119 37.90 1.69 8.86
C LYS A 119 37.87 2.99 9.69
N PRO A 120 38.97 3.38 10.36
CA PRO A 120 39.01 4.62 11.16
C PRO A 120 38.55 5.88 10.41
N ASN A 121 38.85 5.98 9.10
CA ASN A 121 38.50 7.15 8.28
C ASN A 121 37.12 7.05 7.60
N TRP A 122 36.28 6.07 7.94
CA TRP A 122 35.00 5.87 7.26
C TRP A 122 34.04 7.07 7.44
N ASP A 123 34.10 7.70 8.60
CA ASP A 123 33.28 8.87 8.91
C ASP A 123 33.80 10.11 8.19
N LEU A 124 35.12 10.27 8.08
CA LEU A 124 35.74 11.33 7.28
C LEU A 124 35.29 11.26 5.82
N LYS A 125 35.26 10.06 5.24
CA LYS A 125 34.74 9.87 3.88
C LYS A 125 33.27 10.27 3.80
N ARG A 126 32.43 9.81 4.72
CA ARG A 126 31.00 10.14 4.72
C ARG A 126 30.73 11.65 4.85
N ASP A 127 31.46 12.33 5.72
CA ASP A 127 31.29 13.77 5.93
C ASP A 127 31.91 14.60 4.80
N LEU A 128 32.96 14.10 4.16
CA LEU A 128 33.49 14.67 2.92
C LEU A 128 32.50 14.51 1.77
N ASP A 129 31.91 13.32 1.61
CA ASP A 129 30.96 12.99 0.55
C ASP A 129 29.74 13.95 0.60
N LYS A 130 29.17 14.19 1.80
CA LYS A 130 28.08 15.19 1.96
C LYS A 130 28.47 16.61 1.51
N LYS A 131 29.72 17.02 1.77
CA LYS A 131 30.22 18.34 1.33
C LYS A 131 30.45 18.36 -0.17
N LEU A 132 30.94 17.25 -0.73
CA LEU A 132 31.17 17.09 -2.15
C LEU A 132 29.86 17.04 -2.93
N GLU A 133 28.77 16.45 -2.43
CA GLU A 133 27.48 16.43 -3.11
C GLU A 133 27.02 17.84 -3.53
N LEU A 134 27.05 18.79 -2.59
CA LEU A 134 26.67 20.18 -2.87
C LEU A 134 27.67 20.86 -3.82
N LEU A 135 28.97 20.55 -3.70
CA LEU A 135 29.99 21.12 -4.56
C LEU A 135 29.88 20.57 -5.99
N ASN A 136 29.65 19.27 -6.15
CA ASN A 136 29.50 18.58 -7.43
C ASN A 136 28.37 19.19 -8.24
N VAL A 137 27.20 19.47 -7.62
CA VAL A 137 26.10 20.16 -8.31
C VAL A 137 26.54 21.54 -8.84
N ARG A 138 27.34 22.29 -8.09
CA ARG A 138 27.85 23.59 -8.55
C ARG A 138 28.90 23.44 -9.65
N THR A 139 29.77 22.45 -9.53
CA THR A 139 30.80 22.11 -10.51
C THR A 139 30.15 21.71 -11.83
N ASP A 140 29.14 20.83 -11.81
CA ASP A 140 28.41 20.40 -13.01
C ASP A 140 27.68 21.58 -13.68
N ASN A 141 27.06 22.46 -12.89
CA ASN A 141 26.47 23.69 -13.41
C ASN A 141 27.51 24.63 -14.03
N ALA A 142 28.69 24.75 -13.42
CA ALA A 142 29.79 25.56 -13.96
C ALA A 142 30.34 24.96 -15.25
N ILE A 143 30.51 23.63 -15.32
CA ILE A 143 30.90 22.90 -16.53
C ILE A 143 29.87 23.13 -17.63
N ALA A 144 28.57 23.00 -17.33
CA ALA A 144 27.51 23.25 -18.30
C ALA A 144 27.52 24.69 -18.85
N ARG A 145 27.81 25.69 -18.01
CA ARG A 145 27.99 27.09 -18.45
C ARG A 145 29.20 27.26 -19.35
N LEU A 146 30.35 26.70 -18.97
CA LEU A 146 31.58 26.76 -19.79
C LEU A 146 31.39 26.08 -21.14
N VAL A 147 30.71 24.93 -21.18
CA VAL A 147 30.39 24.23 -22.44
C VAL A 147 29.47 25.09 -23.30
N ARG A 148 28.44 25.72 -22.72
CA ARG A 148 27.55 26.63 -23.45
C ARG A 148 28.30 27.82 -24.03
N GLU A 149 29.17 28.46 -23.26
CA GLU A 149 30.00 29.59 -23.72
C GLU A 149 30.95 29.17 -24.84
N ARG A 150 31.60 28.00 -24.71
CA ARG A 150 32.49 27.47 -25.76
C ARG A 150 31.73 27.20 -27.06
N ILE A 151 30.55 26.57 -26.99
CA ILE A 151 29.73 26.31 -28.18
C ILE A 151 29.24 27.63 -28.80
N ALA A 152 28.77 28.58 -27.99
CA ALA A 152 28.31 29.88 -28.48
C ALA A 152 29.43 30.67 -29.15
N ASN A 153 30.64 30.67 -28.58
CA ASN A 153 31.81 31.30 -29.16
C ASN A 153 32.22 30.62 -30.47
N ALA A 154 32.25 29.29 -30.53
CA ALA A 154 32.56 28.54 -31.75
C ALA A 154 31.53 28.80 -32.87
N GLN A 155 30.24 28.87 -32.53
CA GLN A 155 29.17 29.24 -33.47
C GLN A 155 29.28 30.70 -33.93
N ALA A 156 29.63 31.62 -33.03
CA ALA A 156 29.83 33.03 -33.38
C ALA A 156 31.04 33.24 -34.28
N THR A 157 32.16 32.53 -34.04
CA THR A 157 33.31 32.55 -34.94
C THR A 157 32.97 31.94 -36.29
N ALA A 158 32.27 30.80 -36.32
CA ALA A 158 31.82 30.17 -37.56
C ALA A 158 30.89 31.09 -38.37
N LYS A 159 29.94 31.78 -37.71
CA LYS A 159 29.07 32.77 -38.37
C LYS A 159 29.83 34.00 -38.88
N LYS A 160 30.87 34.45 -38.18
CA LYS A 160 31.73 35.55 -38.62
C LYS A 160 32.58 35.16 -39.83
N THR A 161 33.08 33.93 -39.89
CA THR A 161 33.81 33.41 -41.06
C THR A 161 32.88 33.03 -42.21
N ALA A 162 31.61 32.75 -41.92
CA ALA A 162 30.60 32.42 -42.92
C ALA A 162 29.74 33.62 -43.38
N GLN A 163 30.07 34.87 -43.00
CA GLN A 163 29.37 36.01 -43.59
C GLN A 163 29.77 36.19 -45.06
N PRO A 164 28.81 36.52 -45.94
CA PRO A 164 28.88 36.20 -47.35
C PRO A 164 29.55 37.33 -48.15
N ILE A 165 30.36 36.91 -49.12
CA ILE A 165 30.59 37.67 -50.35
C ILE A 165 29.20 37.83 -51.00
N THR A 166 28.67 39.05 -50.95
CA THR A 166 27.58 39.66 -51.75
C THR A 166 26.64 38.71 -52.50
N GLY A 167 25.36 38.67 -52.11
CA GLY A 167 24.28 38.09 -52.90
C GLY A 167 22.92 38.42 -52.31
N ASP A 168 22.27 39.45 -52.87
CA ASP A 168 20.90 39.88 -52.61
C ASP A 168 19.91 38.80 -53.08
N GLY A 169 18.87 38.47 -52.28
CA GLY A 169 17.91 37.42 -52.65
C GLY A 169 17.02 36.89 -51.51
N GLU A 170 16.00 37.68 -51.18
CA GLU A 170 14.62 37.35 -50.79
C GLU A 170 14.23 35.96 -50.20
N ASP A 171 13.68 36.05 -48.98
CA ASP A 171 12.56 35.33 -48.34
C ASP A 171 12.34 33.80 -48.51
N GLY A 172 12.19 33.11 -47.37
CA GLY A 172 11.60 31.77 -47.34
C GLY A 172 12.01 30.86 -46.18
N GLY A 173 11.19 30.83 -45.13
CA GLY A 173 10.89 29.58 -44.41
C GLY A 173 11.83 29.14 -43.29
N ALA A 174 11.37 29.37 -42.05
CA ALA A 174 11.81 28.66 -40.86
C ALA A 174 11.85 27.14 -41.09
N GLU A 175 12.96 26.48 -40.71
CA GLU A 175 13.16 25.03 -40.40
C GLU A 175 14.63 24.61 -40.68
N ALA A 176 15.61 25.33 -40.12
CA ALA A 176 17.04 24.93 -40.17
C ALA A 176 17.70 24.97 -38.78
N ALA A 177 16.91 24.76 -37.72
CA ALA A 177 17.35 24.83 -36.32
C ALA A 177 17.62 23.44 -35.70
N GLY A 178 18.09 22.49 -36.50
CA GLY A 178 18.29 21.10 -36.08
C GLY A 178 19.58 20.44 -36.56
N MET A 179 20.58 21.20 -37.03
CA MET A 179 21.85 20.60 -37.45
C MET A 179 22.69 20.28 -36.20
N ASP A 180 22.82 18.98 -35.91
CA ASP A 180 23.45 18.41 -34.74
C ASP A 180 24.78 19.07 -34.35
N GLY A 181 24.81 19.69 -33.17
CA GLY A 181 26.04 20.25 -32.61
C GLY A 181 27.15 19.20 -32.39
N VAL A 182 26.78 17.92 -32.35
CA VAL A 182 27.73 16.79 -32.29
C VAL A 182 28.40 16.58 -33.65
N ALA A 183 27.64 16.63 -34.76
CA ALA A 183 28.18 16.46 -36.11
C ALA A 183 29.14 17.59 -36.50
N LEU A 184 28.92 18.81 -36.02
CA LEU A 184 29.83 19.94 -36.27
C LEU A 184 31.16 19.79 -35.51
N VAL A 185 31.12 19.31 -34.26
CA VAL A 185 32.32 19.07 -33.44
C VAL A 185 33.11 17.88 -33.98
N GLU A 186 32.42 16.85 -34.46
CA GLU A 186 33.03 15.71 -35.13
C GLU A 186 33.66 16.13 -36.46
N GLY A 187 32.97 16.94 -37.27
CA GLY A 187 33.53 17.51 -38.50
C GLY A 187 34.76 18.38 -38.28
N LEU A 188 34.83 19.12 -37.17
CA LEU A 188 36.01 19.92 -36.82
C LEU A 188 37.21 19.04 -36.45
N ARG A 189 37.00 17.97 -35.67
CA ARG A 189 38.08 17.01 -35.35
C ARG A 189 38.59 16.27 -36.58
N VAL A 190 37.71 15.92 -37.51
CA VAL A 190 38.09 15.26 -38.76
C VAL A 190 38.95 16.21 -39.60
N ARG A 191 38.55 17.47 -39.74
CA ARG A 191 39.32 18.47 -40.48
C ARG A 191 40.69 18.77 -39.86
N GLU A 192 40.77 18.86 -38.53
CA GLU A 192 42.05 19.09 -37.83
C GLU A 192 43.02 17.92 -38.06
N ARG A 193 42.50 16.69 -38.10
CA ARG A 193 43.29 15.48 -38.40
C ARG A 193 43.75 15.43 -39.85
N GLU A 194 42.87 15.78 -40.80
CA GLU A 194 43.21 15.85 -42.22
C GLU A 194 44.28 16.94 -42.49
N GLU A 195 44.19 18.11 -41.85
CA GLU A 195 45.20 19.18 -41.98
C GLU A 195 46.56 18.78 -41.38
N GLU A 196 46.59 17.97 -40.31
CA GLU A 196 47.83 17.40 -39.76
C GLU A 196 48.44 16.33 -40.69
N GLU A 197 47.62 15.47 -41.28
CA GLU A 197 48.07 14.47 -42.25
C GLU A 197 48.60 15.11 -43.53
N GLU A 198 47.93 16.14 -44.07
CA GLU A 198 48.43 16.90 -45.23
C GLU A 198 49.74 17.64 -44.93
N ARG A 199 49.91 18.18 -43.72
CA ARG A 199 51.18 18.81 -43.30
C ARG A 199 52.31 17.78 -43.30
N LYS A 200 52.02 16.59 -42.80
CA LYS A 200 52.99 15.51 -42.74
C LYS A 200 53.34 14.97 -44.13
N GLU A 201 52.36 14.84 -45.03
CA GLU A 201 52.61 14.48 -46.43
C GLU A 201 53.50 15.50 -47.15
N ARG A 202 53.28 16.81 -46.92
CA ARG A 202 54.16 17.84 -47.50
C ARG A 202 55.58 17.80 -46.94
N GLU A 203 55.72 17.55 -45.64
CA GLU A 203 57.04 17.38 -45.01
C GLU A 203 57.76 16.13 -45.54
N ASP A 204 57.02 15.04 -45.81
CA ASP A 204 57.56 13.82 -46.42
C ASP A 204 57.89 14.00 -47.92
N GLU A 205 57.14 14.83 -48.67
CA GLU A 205 57.44 15.19 -50.06
C GLU A 205 58.67 16.10 -50.20
N ASP A 206 58.90 17.01 -49.25
CA ASP A 206 60.09 17.88 -49.22
C ASP A 206 61.37 17.16 -48.76
N LEU A 207 61.24 15.97 -48.14
CA LEU A 207 62.33 15.11 -47.67
C LEU A 207 62.73 13.98 -48.64
N ALA A 208 61.99 13.81 -49.75
CA ALA A 208 62.24 12.81 -50.80
C ALA A 208 63.01 13.40 -52.00
#